data_AF-A0A430SD52-F1
#
_entry.id   AF-A0A430SD52-F1
#
_cell.length_a   1.000
_cell.length_b   1.000
_cell.length_c   1.000
_cell.angle_alpha   90.00
_cell.angle_beta   90.00
_cell.angle_gamma   90.00
#
_symmetry.space_group_name_H-M   'P 1'
#
loop_
_entity.id
_entity.type
_entity.pdbx_description
1 polymer ?
#
loop_
_entity_poly.entity_id
_entity_poly.type
_entity_poly.pdbx_seq_one_letter_code
_entity_poly.pdbx_strand_id
1 'polypeptide(L)'
;MPKEILMPELAESVVEGEILKWLVEEGDYLKKDQPFVEVMTDKVTVELPSPYEGVLLKKLAKEGEVVKVHAPIALLAEPGETVAGVKEVKEVKEEAPPVQAVEERSIVEPGLPPKEEKEDLSLFKPDTTQVAVKNPFLRGQAEQAPREGQAPGRILAVPAARKLARELGIPLEAIPGSGPMGRIRVEDVRAYAEQLKAQAAPPPPSPK
;
A
#
# COMPACT_ATOMS: atom_id res chain seq x y z
N MET A 1 16.14 -16.10 -24.34
CA MET A 1 16.25 -15.84 -22.89
C MET A 1 15.37 -14.65 -22.57
N PRO A 2 14.45 -14.75 -21.61
CA PRO A 2 13.67 -13.60 -21.17
C PRO A 2 14.61 -12.48 -20.69
N LYS A 3 14.44 -11.27 -21.21
CA LYS A 3 15.09 -10.07 -20.70
C LYS A 3 14.20 -9.47 -19.63
N GLU A 4 14.75 -9.29 -18.44
CA GLU A 4 14.06 -8.57 -17.37
C GLU A 4 14.17 -7.08 -17.66
N ILE A 5 13.04 -6.38 -17.69
CA ILE A 5 13.03 -4.92 -17.73
C ILE A 5 13.14 -4.45 -16.29
N LEU A 6 14.19 -3.70 -15.99
CA LEU A 6 14.39 -3.05 -14.71
C LEU A 6 13.78 -1.66 -14.72
N MET A 7 13.32 -1.18 -13.56
CA MET A 7 12.94 0.22 -13.39
C MET A 7 14.17 1.12 -13.60
N PRO A 8 14.17 2.02 -14.61
CA PRO A 8 15.27 2.94 -14.83
C PRO A 8 15.29 4.06 -13.78
N GLU A 9 16.45 4.69 -13.62
CA GLU A 9 16.59 5.91 -12.83
C GLU A 9 15.93 7.08 -13.56
N LEU A 10 14.73 7.43 -13.13
CA LEU A 10 13.96 8.56 -13.69
C LEU A 10 14.49 9.91 -13.22
N ALA A 11 15.04 9.97 -12.00
CA ALA A 11 15.69 11.15 -11.44
C ALA A 11 16.69 10.75 -10.34
N GLU A 12 17.79 11.49 -10.20
CA GLU A 12 18.89 11.24 -9.25
C GLU A 12 18.42 11.10 -7.78
N SER A 13 17.28 11.69 -7.42
CA SER A 13 16.72 11.65 -6.06
C SER A 13 15.51 10.72 -5.88
N VAL A 14 15.09 9.98 -6.92
CA VAL A 14 13.94 9.08 -6.86
C VAL A 14 14.43 7.66 -6.63
N VAL A 15 14.06 7.07 -5.49
CA VAL A 15 14.51 5.73 -5.06
C VAL A 15 13.45 4.64 -5.33
N GLU A 16 12.20 5.04 -5.53
CA GLU A 16 11.06 4.17 -5.81
C GLU A 16 10.01 4.88 -6.68
N GLY A 17 9.29 4.12 -7.48
CA GLY A 17 8.21 4.59 -8.34
C GLY A 17 7.00 3.66 -8.26
N GLU A 18 5.81 4.25 -8.22
CA GLU A 18 4.53 3.53 -8.21
C GLU A 18 4.02 3.35 -9.64
N ILE A 19 3.62 2.14 -10.01
CA ILE A 19 3.01 1.93 -11.32
C ILE A 19 1.56 2.44 -11.29
N LEU A 20 1.23 3.46 -12.07
CA LEU A 20 -0.15 3.94 -12.17
C LEU A 20 -0.99 3.01 -13.03
N LYS A 21 -0.47 2.69 -14.21
CA LYS A 21 -1.24 2.05 -15.28
C LYS A 21 -0.34 1.29 -16.24
N TRP A 22 -0.76 0.11 -16.63
CA TRP A 22 -0.14 -0.60 -17.76
C TRP A 22 -0.85 -0.23 -19.05
N LEU A 23 -0.09 0.13 -20.09
CA LEU A 23 -0.63 0.37 -21.43
C LEU A 23 -0.66 -0.92 -22.26
N VAL A 24 -0.03 -1.99 -21.76
CA VAL A 24 0.07 -3.27 -22.43
C VAL A 24 -0.27 -4.45 -21.51
N GLU A 25 -0.67 -5.54 -22.14
CA GLU A 25 -1.03 -6.79 -21.45
C GLU A 25 0.05 -7.86 -21.57
N GLU A 26 -0.06 -8.88 -20.71
CA GLU A 26 0.80 -10.06 -20.83
C GLU A 26 0.49 -10.75 -22.17
N GLY A 27 1.51 -10.97 -22.99
CA GLY A 27 1.42 -11.48 -24.35
C GLY A 27 1.42 -10.41 -25.43
N ASP A 28 1.39 -9.12 -25.08
CA ASP A 28 1.41 -8.05 -26.07
C ASP A 28 2.82 -7.81 -26.65
N TYR A 29 2.86 -7.38 -27.92
CA TYR A 29 4.10 -7.12 -28.64
C TYR A 29 4.53 -5.66 -28.50
N LEU A 30 5.65 -5.43 -27.82
CA LEU A 30 6.27 -4.13 -27.64
C LEU A 30 7.36 -3.89 -28.67
N LYS A 31 7.32 -2.73 -29.30
CA LYS A 31 8.43 -2.22 -30.12
C LYS A 31 9.45 -1.50 -29.24
N LYS A 32 10.68 -1.39 -29.74
CA LYS A 32 11.70 -0.53 -29.14
C LYS A 32 11.16 0.90 -29.05
N ASP A 33 11.42 1.55 -27.91
CA ASP A 33 10.99 2.93 -27.61
C ASP A 33 9.47 3.14 -27.49
N GLN A 34 8.67 2.06 -27.48
CA GLN A 34 7.22 2.13 -27.26
C GLN A 34 6.90 2.22 -25.75
N PRO A 35 6.07 3.19 -25.31
CA PRO A 35 5.66 3.29 -23.92
C PRO A 35 4.73 2.14 -23.55
N PHE A 36 5.02 1.50 -22.41
CA PHE A 36 4.30 0.28 -21.99
C PHE A 36 3.73 0.38 -20.56
N VAL A 37 4.27 1.28 -19.73
CA VAL A 37 3.80 1.48 -18.35
C VAL A 37 3.97 2.95 -17.95
N GLU A 38 2.98 3.47 -17.21
CA GLU A 38 3.03 4.79 -16.57
C GLU A 38 3.46 4.62 -15.10
N VAL A 39 4.49 5.36 -14.70
CA VAL A 39 5.05 5.35 -13.35
C VAL A 39 4.91 6.73 -12.72
N MET A 40 4.27 6.79 -11.54
CA MET A 40 4.25 7.96 -10.69
C MET A 40 5.40 7.93 -9.70
N THR A 41 6.14 9.02 -9.69
CA THR A 41 7.10 9.34 -8.64
C THR A 41 6.52 10.48 -7.80
N ASP A 42 7.11 10.81 -6.65
CA ASP A 42 6.60 11.79 -5.67
C ASP A 42 6.09 13.12 -6.27
N LYS A 43 6.66 13.56 -7.40
CA LYS A 43 6.28 14.82 -8.07
C LYS A 43 5.98 14.71 -9.56
N VAL A 44 6.31 13.60 -10.23
CA VAL A 44 6.24 13.49 -11.69
C VAL A 44 5.70 12.14 -12.11
N THR A 45 4.74 12.15 -13.02
CA THR A 45 4.32 10.95 -13.77
C THR A 45 5.13 10.88 -15.05
N VAL A 46 5.74 9.72 -15.31
CA VAL A 46 6.55 9.47 -16.50
C VAL A 46 6.16 8.14 -17.12
N GLU A 47 6.21 8.08 -18.44
CA GLU A 47 6.00 6.85 -19.21
C GLU A 47 7.34 6.15 -19.41
N LEU A 48 7.36 4.84 -19.17
CA LEU A 48 8.54 4.01 -19.40
C LEU A 48 8.52 3.48 -20.84
N PRO A 49 9.48 3.87 -21.69
CA PRO A 49 9.64 3.28 -23.02
C PRO A 49 10.33 1.90 -22.92
N SER A 50 9.95 0.98 -23.81
CA SER A 50 10.58 -0.34 -23.85
C SER A 50 12.02 -0.25 -24.39
N PRO A 51 13.05 -0.74 -23.64
CA PRO A 51 14.44 -0.69 -24.08
C PRO A 51 14.74 -1.69 -25.22
N TYR A 52 13.91 -2.72 -25.36
CA TYR A 52 14.04 -3.77 -26.37
C TYR A 52 12.69 -4.02 -27.06
N GLU A 53 12.73 -4.52 -28.29
CA GLU A 53 11.54 -5.08 -28.92
C GLU A 53 11.32 -6.52 -28.43
N GLY A 54 10.06 -6.91 -28.24
CA GLY A 54 9.74 -8.22 -27.70
C GLY A 54 8.30 -8.38 -27.24
N VAL A 55 7.96 -9.57 -26.77
CA VAL A 55 6.64 -9.89 -26.21
C VAL A 55 6.70 -9.80 -24.69
N LEU A 56 5.75 -9.11 -24.07
CA LEU A 56 5.65 -9.06 -22.61
C LEU A 56 5.24 -10.44 -22.07
N LEU A 57 6.13 -11.18 -21.43
CA LEU A 57 5.80 -12.51 -20.90
C LEU A 57 4.94 -12.43 -19.64
N LYS A 58 5.34 -11.56 -18.70
CA LYS A 58 4.73 -11.48 -17.37
C LYS A 58 5.03 -10.15 -16.69
N LYS A 59 4.02 -9.58 -16.04
CA LYS A 59 4.14 -8.40 -15.19
C LYS A 59 4.48 -8.84 -13.77
N LEU A 60 5.63 -8.44 -13.24
CA LEU A 60 6.02 -8.73 -11.86
C LEU A 60 5.39 -7.74 -10.88
N ALA A 61 5.23 -6.50 -11.31
CA ALA A 61 4.60 -5.42 -10.55
C ALA A 61 3.18 -5.11 -11.08
N LYS A 62 2.23 -4.93 -10.17
CA LYS A 62 0.82 -4.61 -10.49
C LYS A 62 0.57 -3.10 -10.53
N GLU A 63 -0.58 -2.71 -11.07
CA GLU A 63 -1.08 -1.33 -10.95
C GLU A 63 -1.25 -0.96 -9.46
N GLY A 64 -0.77 0.22 -9.09
CA GLY A 64 -0.68 0.72 -7.72
C GLY A 64 0.47 0.13 -6.90
N GLU A 65 1.37 -0.65 -7.49
CA GLU A 65 2.49 -1.24 -6.78
C GLU A 65 3.73 -0.34 -6.82
N VAL A 66 4.37 -0.17 -5.66
CA VAL A 66 5.61 0.60 -5.50
C VAL A 66 6.80 -0.32 -5.76
N VAL A 67 7.62 0.05 -6.75
CA VAL A 67 8.81 -0.70 -7.18
C VAL A 67 10.06 0.17 -7.01
N LYS A 68 11.15 -0.43 -6.54
CA LYS A 68 12.44 0.27 -6.38
C LYS A 68 13.14 0.43 -7.71
N VAL A 69 14.00 1.44 -7.81
CA VAL A 69 14.92 1.59 -8.94
C VAL A 69 15.81 0.33 -9.06
N HIS A 70 16.13 -0.07 -10.30
CA HIS A 70 16.84 -1.31 -10.64
C HIS A 70 16.10 -2.61 -10.29
N ALA A 71 14.85 -2.54 -9.79
CA ALA A 71 14.05 -3.73 -9.58
C ALA A 71 13.39 -4.19 -10.90
N PRO A 72 13.27 -5.51 -11.13
CA PRO A 72 12.59 -6.05 -12.31
C PRO A 72 11.08 -5.79 -12.24
N ILE A 73 10.56 -5.07 -13.24
CA ILE A 73 9.14 -4.72 -13.35
C ILE A 73 8.37 -5.70 -14.25
N ALA A 74 9.01 -6.21 -15.30
CA ALA A 74 8.41 -7.15 -16.24
C ALA A 74 9.47 -8.03 -16.92
N LEU A 75 9.02 -9.16 -17.45
CA LEU A 75 9.82 -10.05 -18.29
C LEU A 75 9.41 -9.86 -19.75
N LEU A 76 10.39 -9.60 -20.63
CA LEU A 76 10.21 -9.43 -22.06
C LEU A 76 10.92 -10.59 -22.81
N ALA A 77 10.21 -11.27 -23.71
CA ALA A 77 10.80 -12.24 -24.64
C ALA A 77 11.30 -11.53 -25.90
N GLU A 78 12.49 -11.87 -26.40
CA GLU A 78 12.96 -11.38 -27.70
C GLU A 78 12.06 -11.87 -28.85
N PRO A 79 11.99 -11.11 -29.97
CA PRO A 79 11.22 -11.50 -31.15
C PRO A 79 11.78 -12.81 -31.72
N GLY A 80 11.15 -13.93 -31.35
CA GLY A 80 11.58 -15.27 -31.74
C GLY A 80 11.38 -16.35 -30.67
N GLU A 81 11.16 -16.00 -29.41
CA GLU A 81 10.81 -16.97 -28.35
C GLU A 81 9.31 -16.84 -28.02
N THR A 82 8.48 -17.39 -28.91
CA THR A 82 7.05 -17.60 -28.66
C THR A 82 6.86 -19.01 -28.13
N VAL A 83 6.35 -19.14 -26.91
CA VAL A 83 5.57 -20.34 -26.59
C VAL A 83 4.34 -20.32 -27.50
N ALA A 84 4.16 -21.42 -28.22
CA ALA A 84 3.27 -21.54 -29.36
C ALA A 84 1.79 -21.24 -29.04
N GLY A 85 1.18 -20.41 -29.91
CA GLY A 85 -0.28 -20.28 -30.12
C GLY A 85 -0.92 -19.21 -29.22
N VAL A 86 -1.41 -18.07 -29.74
CA VAL A 86 -2.39 -17.95 -30.83
C VAL A 86 -2.20 -16.64 -31.63
N LYS A 87 -1.99 -16.81 -32.94
CA LYS A 87 -2.45 -16.03 -34.10
C LYS A 87 -2.84 -14.54 -33.97
N GLU A 88 -2.01 -13.70 -34.60
CA GLU A 88 -2.32 -12.88 -35.79
C GLU A 88 -3.66 -12.08 -35.85
N VAL A 89 -3.54 -10.78 -35.47
CA VAL A 89 -4.07 -9.53 -36.08
C VAL A 89 -5.52 -9.46 -36.62
N LYS A 90 -6.36 -8.57 -36.03
CA LYS A 90 -7.07 -7.45 -36.73
C LYS A 90 -7.99 -6.59 -35.82
N GLU A 91 -7.67 -5.29 -35.81
CA GLU A 91 -8.55 -4.10 -35.94
C GLU A 91 -9.72 -3.84 -34.96
N VAL A 92 -9.49 -2.88 -34.06
CA VAL A 92 -10.33 -1.78 -33.53
C VAL A 92 -11.87 -1.96 -33.47
N LYS A 93 -12.40 -2.00 -32.24
CA LYS A 93 -13.51 -1.12 -31.82
C LYS A 93 -13.59 -0.96 -30.29
N GLU A 94 -13.37 0.28 -29.87
CA GLU A 94 -13.93 1.01 -28.71
C GLU A 94 -15.19 0.41 -28.07
N GLU A 95 -15.11 0.02 -26.79
CA GLU A 95 -15.79 0.67 -25.64
C GLU A 95 -15.37 -0.02 -24.32
N ALA A 96 -15.14 0.80 -23.29
CA ALA A 96 -14.68 0.40 -21.96
C ALA A 96 -15.85 -0.03 -21.03
N PRO A 97 -15.62 -0.32 -19.74
CA PRO A 97 -15.56 -1.66 -19.13
C PRO A 97 -16.74 -1.84 -18.11
N PRO A 98 -16.80 -2.84 -17.19
CA PRO A 98 -15.93 -2.83 -16.00
C PRO A 98 -15.64 -4.20 -15.31
N VAL A 99 -14.61 -4.16 -14.45
CA VAL A 99 -14.38 -4.90 -13.18
C VAL A 99 -14.35 -6.43 -13.11
N GLN A 100 -13.27 -6.92 -12.49
CA GLN A 100 -13.17 -7.96 -11.42
C GLN A 100 -11.95 -8.85 -11.67
N ALA A 101 -11.16 -9.33 -10.72
CA ALA A 101 -10.94 -9.11 -9.30
C ALA A 101 -9.78 -10.08 -8.95
N VAL A 102 -8.86 -9.64 -8.08
CA VAL A 102 -8.07 -10.37 -7.06
C VAL A 102 -7.93 -11.90 -7.20
N GLU A 103 -6.73 -12.47 -7.20
CA GLU A 103 -5.97 -13.05 -6.05
C GLU A 103 -4.86 -13.93 -6.70
N GLU A 104 -3.67 -14.20 -6.20
CA GLU A 104 -3.14 -14.27 -4.85
C GLU A 104 -1.61 -14.23 -4.95
N ARG A 105 -0.94 -13.45 -4.10
CA ARG A 105 0.47 -13.64 -3.74
C ARG A 105 0.46 -14.28 -2.35
N SER A 106 1.16 -15.39 -2.19
CA SER A 106 1.54 -15.94 -0.89
C SER A 106 3.08 -16.04 -0.90
N ILE A 107 3.76 -15.11 -0.21
CA ILE A 107 4.50 -15.32 1.05
C ILE A 107 5.85 -16.02 0.77
N VAL A 108 7.01 -15.46 1.14
CA VAL A 108 7.65 -15.62 2.46
C VAL A 108 8.69 -14.50 2.68
N GLU A 109 8.49 -13.75 3.76
CA GLU A 109 9.45 -13.38 4.82
C GLU A 109 10.93 -13.09 4.45
N PRO A 110 11.42 -11.89 4.78
CA PRO A 110 12.79 -11.74 5.24
C PRO A 110 12.80 -11.38 6.72
N GLY A 111 13.50 -12.23 7.47
CA GLY A 111 13.81 -12.04 8.87
C GLY A 111 14.68 -10.81 9.15
N LEU A 112 14.70 -10.50 10.44
CA LEU A 112 15.59 -9.55 11.08
C LEU A 112 17.06 -9.82 10.69
N PRO A 113 17.86 -8.75 10.58
CA PRO A 113 18.89 -8.55 11.60
C PRO A 113 18.96 -7.11 12.14
N PRO A 114 19.73 -6.91 13.23
CA PRO A 114 19.46 -5.92 14.27
C PRO A 114 20.13 -4.56 14.06
N LYS A 115 19.64 -3.62 14.85
CA LYS A 115 20.07 -2.23 15.01
C LYS A 115 21.00 -2.13 16.22
N GLU A 116 22.24 -1.73 16.00
CA GLU A 116 23.23 -1.21 16.97
C GLU A 116 24.47 -0.88 16.12
N GLU A 117 25.19 0.23 16.20
CA GLU A 117 25.31 1.35 17.12
C GLU A 117 25.51 2.62 16.29
N LYS A 118 25.03 3.77 16.80
CA LYS A 118 25.80 5.02 16.88
C LYS A 118 25.12 5.91 17.93
N GLU A 119 25.65 5.84 19.15
CA GLU A 119 25.87 7.05 19.96
C GLU A 119 26.59 8.07 19.05
N ASP A 120 26.15 9.31 18.98
CA ASP A 120 26.53 10.32 19.96
C ASP A 120 25.75 11.62 19.68
N LEU A 121 25.68 12.48 20.69
CA LEU A 121 25.21 13.88 20.68
C LEU A 121 23.71 14.09 20.90
N SER A 122 23.31 14.03 22.17
CA SER A 122 22.24 14.89 22.68
C SER A 122 22.60 15.42 24.07
N LEU A 123 23.66 16.23 24.06
CA LEU A 123 24.14 17.09 25.14
C LEU A 123 23.30 18.38 25.26
N PHE A 124 21.97 18.30 25.23
CA PHE A 124 21.11 19.46 25.48
C PHE A 124 19.89 19.08 26.33
N LYS A 125 20.07 19.18 27.64
CA LYS A 125 18.97 19.52 28.55
C LYS A 125 18.61 20.98 28.30
N PRO A 126 17.32 21.31 28.24
CA PRO A 126 16.90 22.49 28.97
C PRO A 126 15.78 22.15 29.95
N ASP A 127 16.04 22.59 31.18
CA ASP A 127 15.20 22.60 32.35
C ASP A 127 13.75 22.99 32.12
N THR A 128 12.91 22.30 32.89
CA THR A 128 11.56 22.67 33.29
C THR A 128 11.55 24.09 33.88
N THR A 129 10.89 25.03 33.22
CA THR A 129 10.28 26.17 33.92
C THR A 129 8.96 26.51 33.25
N GLN A 130 7.89 26.19 33.97
CA GLN A 130 6.53 26.61 33.67
C GLN A 130 6.46 28.13 33.75
N VAL A 131 6.09 28.78 32.64
CA VAL A 131 5.54 30.13 32.69
C VAL A 131 4.19 30.09 31.99
N ALA A 132 3.16 30.02 32.81
CA ALA A 132 1.77 30.16 32.42
C ALA A 132 1.55 31.56 31.85
N VAL A 133 1.44 31.68 30.52
CA VAL A 133 0.88 32.86 29.89
C VAL A 133 -0.63 32.78 30.04
N LYS A 134 -1.11 33.44 31.09
CA LYS A 134 -2.51 33.65 31.43
C LYS A 134 -3.15 34.50 30.33
N ASN A 135 -3.77 33.84 29.35
CA ASN A 135 -4.58 34.53 28.35
C ASN A 135 -5.81 35.15 29.05
N PRO A 136 -6.01 36.48 29.05
CA PRO A 136 -7.10 37.12 29.80
C PRO A 136 -8.50 36.95 29.19
N PHE A 137 -8.66 36.18 28.11
CA PHE A 137 -9.90 36.15 27.33
C PHE A 137 -10.90 35.05 27.73
N LEU A 138 -10.98 34.74 29.03
CA LEU A 138 -12.13 34.03 29.59
C LEU A 138 -12.91 34.96 30.50
N ARG A 139 -13.93 35.60 29.92
CA ARG A 139 -15.10 36.01 30.70
C ARG A 139 -16.35 35.89 29.83
N GLY A 140 -17.06 34.79 29.97
CA GLY A 140 -18.30 34.57 29.25
C GLY A 140 -18.95 33.23 29.54
N GLN A 141 -19.61 33.16 30.69
CA GLN A 141 -20.73 32.27 31.04
C GLN A 141 -20.41 30.93 31.71
N ALA A 142 -20.86 30.87 32.96
CA ALA A 142 -21.16 29.70 33.76
C ALA A 142 -22.49 29.07 33.29
N GLU A 143 -22.63 27.76 33.40
CA GLU A 143 -23.76 27.08 34.07
C GLU A 143 -23.49 25.56 34.05
N GLN A 144 -23.94 24.85 35.08
CA GLN A 144 -23.69 23.45 35.38
C GLN A 144 -24.71 22.49 34.70
N ALA A 145 -24.33 21.20 34.69
CA ALA A 145 -25.16 19.98 34.68
C ALA A 145 -25.43 19.27 33.32
N PRO A 146 -25.61 17.93 33.35
CA PRO A 146 -25.03 16.96 32.42
C PRO A 146 -25.87 16.77 31.15
N ARG A 147 -25.19 16.58 30.02
CA ARG A 147 -25.81 16.02 28.82
C ARG A 147 -24.95 14.89 28.28
N GLU A 148 -25.47 13.69 28.48
CA GLU A 148 -25.21 12.52 27.65
C GLU A 148 -25.19 12.89 26.17
N GLY A 149 -24.34 12.20 25.41
CA GLY A 149 -24.09 12.50 24.00
C GLY A 149 -22.78 13.23 23.78
N GLN A 150 -21.69 12.75 24.40
CA GLN A 150 -20.36 13.02 23.89
C GLN A 150 -20.35 12.49 22.45
N ALA A 151 -20.42 13.41 21.46
CA ALA A 151 -20.20 13.05 20.07
C ALA A 151 -18.94 12.20 20.04
N PRO A 152 -18.99 10.95 19.54
CA PRO A 152 -17.94 9.98 19.78
C PRO A 152 -16.63 10.61 19.34
N GLY A 153 -15.76 10.84 20.33
CA GLY A 153 -14.46 11.46 20.13
C GLY A 153 -13.82 10.73 18.96
N ARG A 154 -13.57 11.46 17.87
CA ARG A 154 -13.40 10.85 16.56
C ARG A 154 -12.31 9.78 16.65
N ILE A 155 -12.73 8.52 16.60
CA ILE A 155 -11.88 7.37 16.88
C ILE A 155 -10.67 7.45 15.95
N LEU A 156 -9.47 7.49 16.53
CA LEU A 156 -8.22 7.56 15.80
C LEU A 156 -8.03 6.22 15.09
N ALA A 157 -8.29 6.18 13.79
CA ALA A 157 -8.14 4.99 12.98
C ALA A 157 -7.60 5.39 11.60
N VAL A 158 -6.74 4.56 11.02
CA VAL A 158 -6.26 4.76 9.64
C VAL A 158 -7.42 4.56 8.65
N PRO A 159 -7.45 5.26 7.50
CA PRO A 159 -8.55 5.16 6.53
C PRO A 159 -8.85 3.73 6.09
N ALA A 160 -7.81 2.92 5.86
CA ALA A 160 -7.94 1.52 5.48
C ALA A 160 -8.60 0.67 6.59
N ALA A 161 -8.29 0.91 7.85
CA ALA A 161 -8.89 0.22 8.99
C ALA A 161 -10.38 0.57 9.13
N ARG A 162 -10.74 1.85 8.94
CA ARG A 162 -12.15 2.27 8.92
C ARG A 162 -12.94 1.61 7.79
N LYS A 163 -12.33 1.45 6.61
CA LYS A 163 -12.94 0.77 5.46
C LYS A 163 -13.18 -0.71 5.79
N LEU A 164 -12.14 -1.42 6.26
CA LEU A 164 -12.22 -2.84 6.59
C LEU A 164 -13.21 -3.12 7.73
N ALA A 165 -13.23 -2.28 8.77
CA ALA A 165 -14.15 -2.43 9.89
C ALA A 165 -15.62 -2.28 9.43
N ARG A 166 -15.90 -1.36 8.49
CA ARG A 166 -17.24 -1.20 7.92
C ARG A 166 -17.66 -2.39 7.06
N GLU A 167 -16.75 -2.93 6.26
CA GLU A 167 -17.01 -4.10 5.40
C GLU A 167 -17.30 -5.36 6.24
N LEU A 168 -16.57 -5.54 7.35
CA LEU A 168 -16.74 -6.68 8.26
C LEU A 168 -17.85 -6.44 9.31
N GLY A 169 -18.46 -5.26 9.34
CA GLY A 169 -19.50 -4.89 10.31
C GLY A 169 -19.00 -4.78 11.76
N ILE A 170 -17.71 -4.48 11.95
CA ILE A 170 -17.06 -4.41 13.27
C ILE A 170 -17.06 -2.96 13.77
N PRO A 171 -17.55 -2.69 14.99
CA PRO A 171 -17.49 -1.36 15.59
C PRO A 171 -16.04 -1.01 15.98
N LEU A 172 -15.55 0.13 15.47
CA LEU A 172 -14.19 0.61 15.77
C LEU A 172 -13.94 0.89 17.27
N GLU A 173 -15.00 1.06 18.05
CA GLU A 173 -14.94 1.32 19.50
C GLU A 173 -14.48 0.09 20.29
N ALA A 174 -14.73 -1.12 19.77
CA ALA A 174 -14.39 -2.37 20.43
C ALA A 174 -12.98 -2.88 20.07
N ILE A 175 -12.32 -2.24 19.10
CA ILE A 175 -11.04 -2.69 18.57
C ILE A 175 -9.91 -2.00 19.33
N PRO A 176 -9.02 -2.75 20.00
CA PRO A 176 -7.85 -2.16 20.64
C PRO A 176 -6.89 -1.63 19.56
N GLY A 177 -6.55 -0.33 19.61
CA GLY A 177 -5.63 0.28 18.66
C GLY A 177 -4.17 0.07 19.07
N SER A 178 -3.38 -0.60 18.23
CA SER A 178 -1.95 -0.87 18.44
C SER A 178 -1.03 0.24 17.92
N GLY A 179 -1.60 1.25 17.25
CA GLY A 179 -0.85 2.39 16.73
C GLY A 179 -0.46 3.43 17.80
N PRO A 180 0.45 4.35 17.44
CA PRO A 180 0.81 5.48 18.32
C PRO A 180 -0.44 6.30 18.66
N MET A 181 -0.60 6.62 19.96
CA MET A 181 -1.78 7.27 20.55
C MET A 181 -3.08 6.43 20.49
N GLY A 182 -2.97 5.10 20.48
CA GLY A 182 -4.13 4.21 20.43
C GLY A 182 -4.83 4.21 19.08
N ARG A 183 -4.09 4.52 18.00
CA ARG A 183 -4.63 4.55 16.64
C ARG A 183 -4.89 3.12 16.14
N ILE A 184 -6.09 2.85 15.67
CA ILE A 184 -6.48 1.56 15.10
C ILE A 184 -5.88 1.40 13.70
N ARG A 185 -5.16 0.30 13.49
CA ARG A 185 -4.59 -0.11 12.19
C ARG A 185 -5.40 -1.23 11.53
N VAL A 186 -5.00 -1.61 10.32
CA VAL A 186 -5.71 -2.63 9.53
C VAL A 186 -5.57 -4.00 10.19
N GLU A 187 -4.39 -4.26 10.74
CA GLU A 187 -4.03 -5.48 11.45
C GLU A 187 -4.91 -5.68 12.69
N ASP A 188 -5.18 -4.59 13.44
CA ASP A 188 -6.03 -4.63 14.63
C ASP A 188 -7.46 -5.06 14.30
N VAL A 189 -8.00 -4.54 13.19
CA VAL A 189 -9.36 -4.89 12.71
C VAL A 189 -9.42 -6.35 12.24
N ARG A 190 -8.40 -6.81 11.50
CA ARG A 190 -8.32 -8.20 11.04
C ARG A 190 -8.20 -9.17 12.22
N ALA A 191 -7.30 -8.90 13.16
CA ALA A 191 -7.09 -9.74 14.33
C ALA A 191 -8.36 -9.82 15.18
N TYR A 192 -9.07 -8.70 15.37
CA TYR A 192 -10.34 -8.70 16.07
C TYR A 192 -11.44 -9.50 15.33
N ALA A 193 -11.47 -9.43 13.99
CA ALA A 193 -12.38 -10.23 13.18
C ALA A 193 -12.10 -11.74 13.31
N GLU A 194 -10.84 -12.14 13.28
CA GLU A 194 -10.41 -13.53 13.49
C GLU A 194 -10.75 -14.01 14.91
N GLN A 195 -10.54 -13.16 15.91
CA GLN A 195 -10.89 -13.47 17.29
C GLN A 195 -12.40 -13.64 17.48
N LEU A 196 -13.23 -12.79 16.84
CA LEU A 196 -14.68 -12.95 16.84
C LEU A 196 -15.09 -14.27 16.17
N LYS A 197 -14.46 -14.61 15.05
CA LYS A 197 -14.72 -15.87 14.32
C LYS A 197 -14.28 -17.09 15.13
N ALA A 198 -13.14 -17.02 15.81
CA ALA A 198 -12.63 -18.09 16.67
C ALA A 198 -13.50 -18.27 17.92
N GLN A 199 -14.05 -17.20 18.48
CA GLN A 199 -15.02 -17.26 19.59
C GLN A 199 -16.39 -17.79 19.14
N ALA A 200 -16.75 -17.60 17.87
CA ALA A 200 -17.95 -18.19 17.27
C ALA A 200 -17.77 -19.67 16.88
N ALA A 201 -16.54 -20.17 16.81
CA ALA A 201 -16.25 -21.58 16.61
C ALA A 201 -16.21 -22.30 17.97
N PRO A 202 -16.90 -23.45 18.14
CA PRO A 202 -16.84 -24.20 19.38
C PRO A 202 -15.38 -24.64 19.67
N PRO A 203 -14.93 -24.62 20.94
CA PRO A 203 -13.56 -24.99 21.28
C PRO A 203 -13.28 -26.44 20.84
N PRO A 204 -12.07 -26.72 20.31
CA PRO A 204 -11.69 -28.09 19.99
C PRO A 204 -11.74 -28.96 21.26
N PRO A 205 -12.25 -30.20 21.19
CA PRO A 205 -12.31 -31.09 22.34
C PRO A 205 -10.89 -31.36 22.84
N SER A 206 -10.69 -31.17 24.15
CA SER A 206 -9.39 -31.38 24.79
C SER A 206 -8.91 -32.82 24.58
N PRO A 207 -7.64 -33.04 24.21
CA PRO A 207 -7.06 -34.37 24.20
C PRO A 207 -6.95 -34.89 25.64
N LYS A 208 -7.45 -36.11 25.86
CA LYS A 208 -7.41 -36.84 27.13
C LYS A 208 -6.15 -37.68 27.24
#